data_AF-A0A7S2I4Z6-F1
#
_entry.id   AF-A0A7S2I4Z6-F1
#
_cell.length_a   1.000
_cell.length_b   1.000
_cell.length_c   1.000
_cell.angle_alpha   90.00
_cell.angle_beta   90.00
_cell.angle_gamma   90.00
#
_symmetry.space_group_name_H-M   'P 1'
#
loop_
_entity.id
_entity.type
_entity.pdbx_description
1 polymer ?
#
loop_
_entity_poly.entity_id
_entity_poly.type
_entity_poly.pdbx_seq_one_letter_code
_entity_poly.pdbx_strand_id
1 'polypeptide(L)'
;DAAPDIDHQNKQVQASISIWLRWLQLQIGFDAWRFDFVKGYAAEFVGLYCKKSAPAWAVGELWGDMQYDDSGLQHNQDRHRQDLVNWVNATDKQSTAFDFTTKGVLQEAVKNCQYWRLKDSSGKPPGLIGWMPKHAVTFIDNHDTGSTQRHWP
;
A
#
# COMPACT_ATOMS: atom_id res chain seq x y z
N ASP A 1 6.99 0.38 23.22
CA ASP A 1 8.07 1.36 23.03
C ASP A 1 7.98 2.00 21.66
N ALA A 2 8.33 3.27 21.56
CA ALA A 2 8.41 3.98 20.28
C ALA A 2 9.86 3.91 19.75
N ALA A 3 9.99 3.87 18.42
CA ALA A 3 11.27 4.00 17.73
C ALA A 3 11.43 5.43 17.17
N PRO A 4 12.66 5.92 16.94
CA PRO A 4 12.86 7.23 16.32
C PRO A 4 12.40 7.26 14.85
N ASP A 5 11.55 8.23 14.49
CA ASP A 5 11.20 8.51 13.10
C ASP A 5 12.39 9.17 12.37
N ILE A 6 12.69 8.67 11.16
CA ILE A 6 13.78 9.18 10.34
C ILE A 6 13.31 10.40 9.53
N ASP A 7 14.05 11.51 9.63
CA ASP A 7 13.81 12.68 8.79
C ASP A 7 14.26 12.44 7.35
N HIS A 8 13.30 12.09 6.49
CA HIS A 8 13.54 11.89 5.07
C HIS A 8 13.77 13.18 4.27
N GLN A 9 13.63 14.38 4.85
CA GLN A 9 14.02 15.63 4.19
C GLN A 9 15.54 15.85 4.20
N ASN A 10 16.24 15.26 5.19
CA ASN A 10 17.68 15.33 5.32
C ASN A 10 18.39 14.69 4.10
N LYS A 11 19.21 15.48 3.39
CA LYS A 11 19.88 15.02 2.17
C LYS A 11 20.91 13.92 2.41
N GLN A 12 21.55 13.91 3.57
CA GLN A 12 22.47 12.83 3.95
C GLN A 12 21.70 11.52 4.17
N VAL A 13 20.54 11.57 4.83
CA VAL A 13 19.66 10.41 4.99
C VAL A 13 19.22 9.88 3.63
N GLN A 14 18.74 10.75 2.74
CA GLN A 14 18.31 10.35 1.40
C GLN A 14 19.42 9.65 0.61
N ALA A 15 20.64 10.21 0.66
CA ALA A 15 21.81 9.65 -0.01
C ALA A 15 22.18 8.28 0.57
N SER A 16 22.25 8.16 1.90
CA SER A 16 22.60 6.91 2.58
C SER A 16 21.59 5.79 2.30
N ILE A 17 20.29 6.07 2.38
CA ILE A 17 19.24 5.08 2.06
C ILE A 17 19.35 4.65 0.60
N SER A 18 19.55 5.59 -0.33
CA SER A 18 19.70 5.28 -1.76
C SER A 18 20.91 4.39 -2.04
N ILE A 19 22.05 4.67 -1.39
CA ILE A 19 23.28 3.86 -1.49
C ILE A 19 23.02 2.46 -0.93
N TRP A 20 22.36 2.36 0.21
CA TRP A 20 22.05 1.07 0.83
C TRP A 20 21.12 0.21 -0.04
N LEU A 21 20.07 0.79 -0.62
CA LEU A 21 19.19 0.08 -1.56
C LEU A 21 19.96 -0.37 -2.81
N ARG A 22 20.86 0.47 -3.34
CA ARG A 22 21.73 0.08 -4.46
C ARG A 22 22.69 -1.04 -4.09
N TRP A 23 23.22 -1.04 -2.88
CA TRP A 23 24.07 -2.11 -2.38
C TRP A 23 23.29 -3.42 -2.26
N LEU A 24 22.07 -3.40 -1.72
CA LEU A 24 21.18 -4.57 -1.68
C LEU A 24 20.94 -5.16 -3.08
N GLN A 25 20.70 -4.30 -4.07
CA GLN A 25 20.51 -4.75 -5.45
C GLN A 25 21.81 -5.33 -6.05
N LEU A 26 22.91 -4.58 -6.00
CA LEU A 26 24.12 -4.91 -6.74
C LEU A 26 24.98 -5.99 -6.07
N GLN A 27 24.93 -6.10 -4.74
CA GLN A 27 25.82 -6.99 -3.98
C GLN A 27 25.08 -8.19 -3.38
N ILE A 28 23.81 -8.04 -3.02
CA ILE A 28 23.01 -9.14 -2.47
C ILE A 28 22.14 -9.79 -3.54
N GLY A 29 21.70 -9.04 -4.56
CA GLY A 29 20.93 -9.55 -5.68
C GLY A 29 19.42 -9.38 -5.55
N PHE A 30 18.95 -8.41 -4.75
CA PHE A 30 17.52 -8.09 -4.71
C PHE A 30 17.07 -7.32 -5.95
N ASP A 31 15.94 -7.71 -6.52
CA ASP A 31 15.38 -7.05 -7.71
C ASP A 31 14.34 -5.96 -7.40
N ALA A 32 13.66 -6.03 -6.26
CA ALA A 32 12.45 -5.26 -5.99
C ALA A 32 12.30 -4.87 -4.51
N TRP A 33 11.48 -3.85 -4.25
CA TRP A 33 11.25 -3.31 -2.91
C TRP A 33 9.80 -3.45 -2.44
N ARG A 34 9.61 -3.88 -1.20
CA ARG A 34 8.38 -3.66 -0.43
C ARG A 34 8.66 -2.59 0.60
N PHE A 35 8.09 -1.41 0.43
CA PHE A 35 8.22 -0.31 1.38
C PHE A 35 7.24 -0.51 2.53
N ASP A 36 7.82 -0.73 3.72
CA ASP A 36 7.12 -0.85 4.99
C ASP A 36 6.54 0.48 5.45
N PHE A 37 5.37 0.44 6.10
CA PHE A 37 4.75 1.55 6.82
C PHE A 37 4.82 2.91 6.09
N VAL A 38 4.45 2.95 4.80
CA VAL A 38 4.57 4.18 3.98
C VAL A 38 3.58 5.30 4.36
N LYS A 39 2.78 5.10 5.40
CA LYS A 39 2.01 6.17 6.06
C LYS A 39 2.91 7.06 6.94
N GLY A 40 4.07 6.55 7.38
CA GLY A 40 5.01 7.25 8.27
C GLY A 40 5.83 8.36 7.61
N TYR A 41 5.86 8.43 6.27
CA TYR A 41 6.62 9.43 5.53
C TYR A 41 5.99 9.70 4.16
N ALA A 42 6.30 10.85 3.59
CA ALA A 42 5.65 11.31 2.36
C ALA A 42 6.04 10.47 1.12
N ALA A 43 5.08 10.22 0.24
CA ALA A 43 5.20 9.30 -0.89
C ALA A 43 6.29 9.70 -1.90
N GLU A 44 6.59 10.99 -2.02
CA GLU A 44 7.66 11.50 -2.89
C GLU A 44 9.04 10.91 -2.52
N PHE A 45 9.26 10.53 -1.26
CA PHE A 45 10.51 9.90 -0.85
C PHE A 45 10.60 8.46 -1.38
N VAL A 46 9.50 7.71 -1.39
CA VAL A 46 9.45 6.40 -2.08
C VAL A 46 9.78 6.56 -3.56
N GLY A 47 9.16 7.55 -4.22
CA GLY A 47 9.45 7.87 -5.61
C GLY A 47 10.94 8.20 -5.84
N LEU A 48 11.54 8.99 -4.95
CA LEU A 48 12.96 9.33 -4.97
C LEU A 48 13.84 8.09 -4.82
N TYR A 49 13.56 7.22 -3.84
CA TYR A 49 14.34 6.01 -3.60
C TYR A 49 14.23 5.02 -4.75
N CYS A 50 13.04 4.83 -5.33
CA CYS A 50 12.87 4.02 -6.54
C CYS A 50 13.68 4.57 -7.71
N LYS A 51 13.64 5.89 -7.97
CA LYS A 51 14.44 6.51 -9.05
C LYS A 51 15.95 6.35 -8.85
N LYS A 52 16.42 6.39 -7.61
CA LYS A 52 17.86 6.28 -7.28
C LYS A 52 18.37 4.85 -7.27
N SER A 53 17.51 3.89 -6.89
CA SER A 53 17.86 2.47 -6.81
C SER A 53 17.49 1.65 -8.04
N ALA A 54 16.56 2.14 -8.87
CA ALA A 54 16.08 1.47 -10.09
C ALA A 54 15.70 -0.01 -9.87
N PRO A 55 14.75 -0.31 -8.96
CA PRO A 55 14.25 -1.68 -8.80
C PRO A 55 13.48 -2.09 -10.07
N ALA A 56 13.41 -3.40 -10.33
CA ALA A 56 12.52 -3.96 -11.35
C ALA A 56 11.04 -3.68 -11.02
N TRP A 57 10.71 -3.62 -9.73
CA TRP A 57 9.37 -3.38 -9.24
C TRP A 57 9.36 -2.88 -7.78
N ALA A 58 8.30 -2.18 -7.38
CA ALA A 58 8.11 -1.76 -6.00
C ALA A 58 6.63 -1.76 -5.58
N VAL A 59 6.37 -2.03 -4.30
CA VAL A 59 5.05 -1.94 -3.66
C VAL A 59 5.14 -1.24 -2.30
N GLY A 60 4.22 -0.32 -2.01
CA GLY A 60 4.09 0.34 -0.71
C GLY A 60 2.93 -0.21 0.11
N GLU A 61 3.15 -0.35 1.41
CA GLU A 61 2.12 -0.66 2.41
C GLU A 61 1.44 0.59 2.95
N LEU A 62 0.55 1.19 2.14
CA LEU A 62 -0.29 2.28 2.63
C LEU A 62 -1.56 1.68 3.24
N TRP A 63 -1.50 1.44 4.55
CA TRP A 63 -2.65 0.96 5.31
C TRP A 63 -3.39 2.13 5.96
N GLY A 64 -4.51 2.52 5.34
CA GLY A 64 -5.41 3.56 5.82
C GLY A 64 -6.61 3.00 6.60
N ASP A 65 -7.34 3.90 7.24
CA ASP A 65 -8.58 3.56 7.93
C ASP A 65 -9.72 3.46 6.91
N MET A 66 -10.37 2.30 6.85
CA MET A 66 -11.56 2.10 6.01
C MET A 66 -12.77 2.83 6.60
N GLN A 67 -13.80 3.05 5.77
CA GLN A 67 -15.03 3.70 6.23
C GLN A 67 -16.00 2.72 6.87
N TYR A 68 -16.39 3.02 8.10
CA TYR A 68 -17.39 2.28 8.87
C TYR A 68 -18.54 3.23 9.29
N ASP A 69 -19.72 2.67 9.52
CA ASP A 69 -20.84 3.31 10.20
C ASP A 69 -21.45 2.33 11.24
N ASP A 70 -22.60 2.69 11.83
CA ASP A 70 -23.29 1.87 12.83
C ASP A 70 -23.70 0.48 12.28
N SER A 71 -23.72 0.29 10.96
CA SER A 71 -24.06 -0.97 10.28
C SER A 71 -22.84 -1.78 9.82
N GLY A 72 -21.62 -1.31 10.12
CA GLY A 72 -20.36 -1.98 9.79
C GLY A 72 -19.62 -1.31 8.63
N LEU A 73 -18.89 -2.10 7.84
CA LEU A 73 -18.11 -1.58 6.72
C LEU A 73 -19.06 -0.97 5.68
N GLN A 74 -18.87 0.31 5.36
CA GLN A 74 -19.67 0.97 4.33
C GLN A 74 -19.44 0.32 2.96
N HIS A 75 -20.48 0.27 2.12
CA HIS A 75 -20.36 -0.27 0.75
C HIS A 75 -19.39 0.57 -0.09
N ASN A 76 -19.47 1.90 0.03
CA ASN A 76 -18.59 2.81 -0.69
C ASN A 76 -17.27 3.01 0.08
N GLN A 77 -16.17 2.55 -0.51
CA GLN A 77 -14.81 2.75 0.00
C GLN A 77 -13.96 3.66 -0.92
N ASP A 78 -14.61 4.53 -1.71
CA ASP A 78 -13.98 5.41 -2.70
C ASP A 78 -12.89 6.27 -2.10
N ARG A 79 -13.12 6.84 -0.91
CA ARG A 79 -12.07 7.59 -0.20
C ARG A 79 -10.83 6.73 0.04
N HIS A 80 -11.01 5.51 0.55
CA HIS A 80 -9.89 4.63 0.90
C HIS A 80 -9.08 4.24 -0.35
N ARG A 81 -9.73 3.89 -1.47
CA ARG A 81 -9.01 3.67 -2.74
C ARG A 81 -8.47 4.95 -3.37
N GLN A 82 -9.09 6.11 -3.15
CA GLN A 82 -8.57 7.40 -3.60
C GLN A 82 -7.27 7.75 -2.89
N ASP A 83 -7.15 7.46 -1.59
CA ASP A 83 -5.91 7.66 -0.83
C ASP A 83 -4.77 6.83 -1.43
N LEU A 84 -5.03 5.58 -1.82
CA LEU A 84 -4.07 4.73 -2.54
C LEU A 84 -3.69 5.31 -3.92
N VAL A 85 -4.67 5.78 -4.69
CA VAL A 85 -4.42 6.45 -6.00
C VAL A 85 -3.54 7.69 -5.83
N ASN A 86 -3.87 8.54 -4.85
CA ASN A 86 -3.12 9.76 -4.56
C ASN A 86 -1.68 9.44 -4.17
N TRP A 87 -1.49 8.44 -3.32
CA TRP A 87 -0.17 7.99 -2.89
C TRP A 87 0.65 7.46 -4.07
N VAL A 88 0.09 6.57 -4.90
CA VAL A 88 0.78 6.05 -6.11
C VAL A 88 1.18 7.20 -7.03
N ASN A 89 0.30 8.16 -7.29
CA ASN A 89 0.62 9.33 -8.11
C ASN A 89 1.74 10.18 -7.49
N ALA A 90 1.75 10.37 -6.17
CA ALA A 90 2.78 11.12 -5.46
C ALA A 90 4.15 10.43 -5.46
N THR A 91 4.22 9.11 -5.66
CA THR A 91 5.50 8.42 -5.96
C THR A 91 6.02 8.67 -7.37
N ASP A 92 5.39 9.53 -8.17
CA ASP A 92 5.59 9.63 -9.63
C ASP A 92 5.40 8.29 -10.33
N LYS A 93 4.43 7.51 -9.83
CA LYS A 93 4.08 6.15 -10.29
C LYS A 93 5.26 5.18 -10.31
N GLN A 94 6.29 5.42 -9.48
CA GLN A 94 7.44 4.54 -9.33
C GLN A 94 7.17 3.36 -8.38
N SER A 95 6.01 3.37 -7.70
CA SER A 95 5.56 2.26 -6.86
C SER A 95 4.13 1.88 -7.18
N THR A 96 3.84 0.60 -6.97
CA THR A 96 2.48 0.09 -6.77
C THR A 96 2.09 0.20 -5.30
N ALA A 97 0.84 -0.11 -4.95
CA ALA A 97 0.37 -0.16 -3.57
C ALA A 97 -0.36 -1.47 -3.30
N PHE A 98 -0.26 -1.97 -2.06
CA PHE A 98 -1.14 -3.04 -1.60
C PHE A 98 -2.59 -2.56 -1.62
N ASP A 99 -3.47 -3.34 -2.23
CA ASP A 99 -4.89 -3.02 -2.34
C ASP A 99 -5.64 -3.43 -1.07
N PHE A 100 -5.38 -2.70 0.01
CA PHE A 100 -6.07 -2.87 1.29
C PHE A 100 -7.59 -2.64 1.15
N THR A 101 -8.02 -1.85 0.16
CA THR A 101 -9.45 -1.65 -0.13
C THR A 101 -10.09 -2.96 -0.57
N THR A 102 -9.49 -3.65 -1.54
CA THR A 102 -9.98 -4.97 -1.98
C THR A 102 -9.91 -5.99 -0.84
N LYS A 103 -8.82 -6.03 -0.07
CA LYS A 103 -8.69 -6.92 1.10
C LYS A 103 -9.87 -6.77 2.06
N GLY A 104 -10.16 -5.56 2.52
CA GLY A 104 -11.25 -5.34 3.48
C GLY A 104 -12.64 -5.60 2.92
N VAL A 105 -12.91 -5.14 1.70
CA VAL A 105 -14.21 -5.39 1.06
C VAL A 105 -14.43 -6.88 0.80
N LEU A 106 -13.39 -7.60 0.35
CA LEU A 106 -13.46 -9.04 0.11
C LEU A 106 -13.73 -9.81 1.39
N GLN A 107 -13.02 -9.48 2.48
CA GLN A 107 -13.20 -10.13 3.78
C GLN A 107 -14.63 -9.96 4.31
N GLU A 108 -15.18 -8.76 4.24
CA GLU A 108 -16.57 -8.48 4.65
C GLU A 108 -17.58 -9.23 3.77
N ALA A 109 -17.35 -9.23 2.45
CA ALA A 109 -18.23 -9.90 1.49
C ALA A 109 -18.31 -11.41 1.75
N VAL A 110 -17.17 -12.07 1.96
CA VAL A 110 -17.14 -13.53 2.17
C VAL A 110 -17.62 -13.93 3.56
N LYS A 111 -17.32 -13.13 4.60
CA LYS A 111 -17.74 -13.40 5.98
C LYS A 111 -19.26 -13.36 6.15
N ASN A 112 -19.91 -12.41 5.47
CA ASN A 112 -21.35 -12.16 5.64
C ASN A 112 -22.19 -12.59 4.42
N CYS A 113 -21.61 -13.30 3.45
CA CYS A 113 -22.25 -13.66 2.17
C CYS A 113 -22.78 -12.43 1.40
N GLN A 114 -22.15 -11.26 1.59
CA GLN A 114 -22.52 -9.97 1.00
C GLN A 114 -21.79 -9.75 -0.33
N TYR A 115 -21.88 -10.70 -1.26
CA TYR A 115 -21.15 -10.65 -2.54
C TYR A 115 -21.52 -9.46 -3.43
N TRP A 116 -22.66 -8.81 -3.18
CA TRP A 116 -23.04 -7.55 -3.81
C TRP A 116 -22.03 -6.43 -3.55
N ARG A 117 -21.20 -6.53 -2.50
CA ARG A 117 -20.09 -5.60 -2.22
C ARG A 117 -18.98 -5.64 -3.27
N LEU A 118 -18.82 -6.76 -3.97
CA LEU A 118 -17.75 -6.97 -4.96
C LEU A 118 -17.98 -6.23 -6.29
N LYS A 119 -19.00 -5.36 -6.34
CA LYS A 119 -19.31 -4.47 -7.45
C LYS A 119 -19.62 -3.08 -6.91
N ASP A 120 -18.92 -2.06 -7.40
CA ASP A 120 -19.22 -0.67 -7.10
C ASP A 120 -20.42 -0.16 -7.93
N SER A 121 -20.83 1.09 -7.67
CA SER A 121 -21.97 1.74 -8.34
C SER A 121 -21.77 1.89 -9.86
N SER A 122 -20.54 1.81 -10.36
CA SER A 122 -20.18 1.88 -11.78
C SER A 122 -19.99 0.51 -12.42
N GLY A 123 -20.24 -0.58 -11.68
CA GLY A 123 -20.06 -1.95 -12.19
C GLY A 123 -18.62 -2.47 -12.15
N LYS A 124 -17.69 -1.75 -11.49
CA LYS A 124 -16.28 -2.12 -11.39
C LYS A 124 -15.96 -2.77 -10.05
N PRO A 125 -14.80 -3.43 -9.89
CA PRO A 125 -14.32 -3.86 -8.59
C PRO A 125 -14.19 -2.68 -7.60
N PRO A 126 -14.54 -2.87 -6.31
CA PRO A 126 -14.66 -1.78 -5.33
C PRO A 126 -13.32 -1.28 -4.78
N GLY A 127 -12.20 -1.99 -5.00
CA GLY A 127 -10.88 -1.59 -4.52
C GLY A 127 -10.03 -0.82 -5.53
N LEU A 128 -8.73 -0.68 -5.25
CA LEU A 128 -7.78 -0.01 -6.14
C LEU A 128 -7.71 -0.68 -7.52
N ILE A 129 -7.87 -2.00 -7.58
CA ILE A 129 -7.96 -2.75 -8.85
C ILE A 129 -9.03 -2.21 -9.81
N GLY A 130 -10.11 -1.59 -9.30
CA GLY A 130 -11.16 -1.01 -10.12
C GLY A 130 -10.76 0.31 -10.80
N TRP A 131 -9.77 1.02 -10.25
CA TRP A 131 -9.35 2.36 -10.72
C TRP A 131 -7.95 2.37 -11.34
N MET A 132 -6.98 1.70 -10.71
CA MET A 132 -5.59 1.62 -11.16
C MET A 132 -5.07 0.17 -11.12
N PRO A 133 -5.61 -0.76 -11.94
CA PRO A 133 -5.26 -2.18 -11.87
C PRO A 133 -3.76 -2.46 -12.08
N LYS A 134 -3.06 -1.66 -12.90
CA LYS A 134 -1.60 -1.80 -13.10
C LYS A 134 -0.76 -1.45 -11.86
N HIS A 135 -1.35 -0.81 -10.85
CA HIS A 135 -0.66 -0.39 -9.63
C HIS A 135 -1.27 -1.02 -8.37
N ALA A 136 -2.15 -2.00 -8.52
CA ALA A 136 -2.86 -2.64 -7.43
C ALA A 136 -2.29 -4.03 -7.16
N VAL A 137 -1.72 -4.22 -5.98
CA VAL A 137 -1.25 -5.53 -5.51
C VAL A 137 -2.33 -6.11 -4.59
N THR A 138 -3.11 -7.04 -5.13
CA THR A 138 -4.15 -7.73 -4.36
C THR A 138 -3.55 -8.86 -3.53
N PHE A 139 -4.17 -9.12 -2.38
CA PHE A 139 -3.73 -10.14 -1.44
C PHE A 139 -4.91 -10.59 -0.57
N ILE A 140 -4.78 -11.78 0.04
CA ILE A 140 -5.80 -12.33 0.96
C ILE A 140 -5.46 -12.00 2.40
N ASP A 141 -4.21 -12.17 2.80
CA ASP A 141 -3.68 -11.81 4.13
C ASP A 141 -2.17 -11.57 4.03
N ASN A 142 -1.62 -10.84 5.01
CA ASN A 142 -0.18 -10.69 5.21
C ASN A 142 0.21 -11.17 6.65
N HIS A 143 1.44 -10.88 7.05
CA HIS A 143 1.96 -11.30 8.35
C HIS A 143 1.35 -10.56 9.55
N ASP A 144 0.73 -9.39 9.31
CA ASP A 144 0.02 -8.61 10.32
C ASP A 144 -1.46 -9.00 10.36
N THR A 145 -2.14 -9.02 9.21
CA THR A 145 -3.60 -9.28 9.12
C THR A 145 -3.97 -10.72 9.44
N GLY A 146 -3.09 -11.65 9.09
CA GLY A 146 -3.22 -13.08 9.38
C GLY A 146 -2.22 -13.54 10.44
N SER A 147 -1.57 -14.67 10.16
CA SER A 147 -0.52 -15.25 11.01
C SER A 147 -0.94 -15.36 12.50
N THR A 148 0.02 -15.21 13.42
CA THR A 148 -0.23 -15.12 14.86
C THR A 148 -0.59 -13.71 15.32
N GLN A 149 -0.37 -12.69 14.49
CA GLN A 149 -0.67 -11.29 14.83
C GLN A 149 -2.18 -11.01 14.80
N ARG A 150 -2.85 -11.42 13.71
CA ARG A 150 -4.30 -11.25 13.51
C ARG A 150 -4.76 -9.81 13.73
N HIS A 151 -3.91 -8.86 13.32
CA HIS A 151 -4.19 -7.44 13.36
C HIS A 151 -5.02 -7.09 12.13
N TRP A 152 -6.33 -7.22 12.26
CA TRP A 152 -7.27 -6.70 11.29
C TRP A 152 -8.52 -6.23 12.04
N PRO A 153 -9.00 -4.99 11.81
CA PRO A 153 -10.20 -4.49 12.47
C PRO A 153 -11.46 -5.26 12.08
#